data_AF-A0A831TBM2-F1
#
_entry.id   AF-A0A831TBM2-F1
#
_cell.length_a   1.000
_cell.length_b   1.000
_cell.length_c   1.000
_cell.angle_alpha   90.00
_cell.angle_beta   90.00
_cell.angle_gamma   90.00
#
_symmetry.space_group_name_H-M   'P 1'
#
loop_
_entity.id
_entity.type
_entity.pdbx_description
1 polymer ?
#
loop_
_entity_poly.entity_id
_entity_poly.type
_entity_poly.pdbx_seq_one_letter_code
_entity_poly.pdbx_strand_id
1 'polypeptide(L)'
;MESQYVWLGILVVGLAALAFVFAWRQVQTLFWLRTQPQMPREDVQYFTRRSYARLVGCVLLFVLAGLLAGLYVFGILEGLDALVADGADARAAGRHLTEEQEDFVSFAYGYVGAIALVLFALMIGGFIDTMATRRYGMRHRKRIRDDRQAMLARQLPLLRRERHGQD
;
A
#
# COMPACT_ATOMS: atom_id res chain seq x y z
N MET A 1 15.31 27.14 -3.29
CA MET A 1 15.66 25.90 -4.01
C MET A 1 16.25 24.86 -3.08
N GLU A 2 17.37 25.07 -2.39
CA GLU A 2 18.01 24.03 -1.54
C GLU A 2 17.11 23.38 -0.48
N SER A 3 16.22 24.12 0.17
CA SER A 3 15.31 23.57 1.18
C SER A 3 14.31 22.55 0.61
N GLN A 4 13.89 22.70 -0.64
CA GLN A 4 12.90 21.84 -1.28
C GLN A 4 13.49 20.46 -1.64
N TYR A 5 14.76 20.43 -2.07
CA TYR A 5 15.50 19.18 -2.31
C TYR A 5 15.76 18.40 -1.02
N VAL A 6 16.02 19.10 0.10
CA VAL A 6 16.19 18.45 1.41
C VAL A 6 14.90 17.77 1.87
N TRP A 7 13.75 18.44 1.76
CA TRP A 7 12.47 17.85 2.14
C TRP A 7 12.09 16.64 1.29
N LEU A 8 12.32 16.70 -0.03
CA LEU A 8 12.00 15.59 -0.92
C LEU A 8 12.99 14.44 -0.78
N GLY A 9 14.27 14.72 -0.51
CA GLY A 9 15.25 13.71 -0.14
C GLY A 9 14.88 12.98 1.15
N ILE A 10 14.46 13.70 2.19
CA ILE A 10 13.94 13.12 3.44
C ILE A 10 12.70 12.26 3.15
N LEU A 11 11.80 12.72 2.27
CA LEU A 11 10.61 11.98 1.88
C LEU A 11 10.97 10.67 1.15
N VAL A 12 11.90 10.70 0.21
CA VAL A 12 12.38 9.52 -0.53
C VAL A 12 13.04 8.52 0.41
N VAL A 13 13.96 8.99 1.27
CA VAL A 13 14.64 8.14 2.26
C VAL A 13 13.63 7.57 3.26
N GLY A 14 12.69 8.38 3.72
CA GLY A 14 11.62 7.95 4.62
C GLY A 14 10.72 6.90 4.00
N LEU A 15 10.30 7.09 2.75
CA LEU A 15 9.50 6.12 1.99
C LEU A 15 10.26 4.82 1.74
N ALA A 16 11.53 4.90 1.36
CA ALA A 16 12.38 3.73 1.15
C ALA A 16 12.60 2.95 2.45
N ALA A 17 12.87 3.64 3.56
CA ALA A 17 12.99 3.04 4.88
C ALA A 17 11.68 2.38 5.33
N LEU A 18 10.54 3.04 5.14
CA LEU A 18 9.23 2.46 5.43
C LEU A 18 8.99 1.20 4.61
N ALA A 19 9.21 1.26 3.29
CA ALA A 19 9.03 0.13 2.39
C ALA A 19 9.91 -1.05 2.81
N PHE A 20 11.17 -0.79 3.17
CA PHE A 20 12.10 -1.79 3.65
C PHE A 20 11.65 -2.42 4.97
N VAL A 21 11.23 -1.63 5.96
CA VAL A 21 10.73 -2.13 7.25
C VAL A 21 9.46 -2.97 7.06
N PHE A 22 8.54 -2.53 6.19
CA PHE A 22 7.32 -3.27 5.90
C PHE A 22 7.60 -4.59 5.16
N ALA A 23 8.49 -4.58 4.17
CA ALA A 23 8.94 -5.78 3.49
C ALA A 23 9.60 -6.76 4.47
N TRP A 24 10.46 -6.26 5.35
CA TRP A 24 11.17 -7.10 6.31
C TRP A 24 10.24 -7.75 7.34
N ARG A 25 9.29 -6.99 7.90
CA ARG A 25 8.26 -7.55 8.80
C ARG A 25 7.39 -8.59 8.09
N GLN A 26 7.09 -8.42 6.81
CA GLN A 26 6.28 -9.37 6.05
C GLN A 26 7.03 -10.68 5.75
N VAL A 27 8.31 -10.59 5.40
CA VAL A 27 9.17 -11.76 5.22
C VAL A 27 9.31 -12.54 6.53
N GLN A 28 9.51 -11.84 7.66
CA GLN A 28 9.51 -12.48 8.98
C GLN A 28 8.18 -13.18 9.29
N THR A 29 7.05 -12.58 8.94
CA THR A 29 5.72 -13.18 9.18
C THR A 29 5.53 -14.46 8.34
N LEU A 30 5.97 -14.45 7.07
CA LEU A 30 5.98 -15.63 6.20
C LEU A 30 6.91 -16.73 6.69
N PHE A 31 8.10 -16.35 7.18
CA PHE A 31 9.07 -17.29 7.72
C PHE A 31 8.55 -17.95 9.01
N TRP A 32 7.89 -17.17 9.87
CA TRP A 32 7.28 -17.67 11.11
C TRP A 32 6.04 -18.55 10.87
N LEU A 33 5.25 -18.25 9.83
CA LEU A 33 4.14 -19.12 9.40
C LEU A 33 4.65 -20.45 8.81
N ARG A 34 5.81 -20.44 8.15
CA ARG A 34 6.46 -21.67 7.64
C ARG A 34 6.95 -22.59 8.75
N THR A 35 7.28 -22.05 9.93
CA THR A 35 7.76 -22.84 11.08
C THR A 35 6.64 -23.34 12.00
N GLN A 36 5.36 -23.08 11.71
CA GLN A 36 4.22 -23.65 12.45
C GLN A 36 3.45 -24.71 11.64
N PRO A 37 3.84 -26.00 11.71
CA PRO A 37 3.23 -27.08 10.92
C PRO A 37 1.81 -27.49 11.34
N GLN A 38 1.24 -26.91 12.41
CA GLN A 38 -0.07 -27.31 12.95
C GLN A 38 -1.26 -26.45 12.46
N MET A 39 -1.05 -25.47 11.58
CA MET A 39 -2.16 -24.65 11.09
C MET A 39 -3.01 -25.38 10.03
N PRO A 40 -4.35 -25.29 10.10
CA PRO A 40 -5.26 -25.78 9.07
C PRO A 40 -4.89 -25.25 7.68
N ARG A 41 -4.85 -26.12 6.67
CA ARG A 41 -4.41 -25.79 5.29
C ARG A 41 -5.17 -24.61 4.66
N GLU A 42 -6.42 -24.39 5.06
CA GLU A 42 -7.25 -23.27 4.59
C GLU A 42 -6.75 -21.90 5.08
N ASP A 43 -6.25 -21.82 6.32
CA ASP A 43 -5.74 -20.58 6.89
C ASP A 43 -4.38 -20.22 6.26
N VAL A 44 -3.54 -21.22 5.95
CA VAL A 44 -2.23 -21.03 5.31
C VAL A 44 -2.35 -20.40 3.92
N GLN A 45 -3.32 -20.84 3.10
CA GLN A 45 -3.57 -20.24 1.77
C GLN A 45 -4.08 -18.79 1.86
N TYR A 46 -4.88 -18.48 2.89
CA TYR A 46 -5.35 -17.12 3.12
C TYR A 46 -4.21 -16.18 3.52
N PHE A 47 -3.33 -16.61 4.44
CA PHE A 47 -2.19 -15.80 4.87
C PHE A 47 -1.13 -15.61 3.78
N THR A 48 -0.87 -16.63 2.97
CA THR A 48 0.10 -16.52 1.86
C THR A 48 -0.36 -15.55 0.78
N ARG A 49 -1.62 -15.62 0.31
CA ARG A 49 -2.15 -14.64 -0.66
C ARG A 49 -2.10 -13.21 -0.12
N ARG A 50 -2.40 -13.02 1.17
CA ARG A 50 -2.34 -11.71 1.81
C ARG A 50 -0.92 -11.16 1.89
N SER A 51 0.06 -12.02 2.20
CA SER A 51 1.47 -11.62 2.24
C SER A 51 2.01 -11.29 0.85
N TYR A 52 1.57 -11.99 -0.21
CA TYR A 52 1.93 -11.64 -1.60
C TYR A 52 1.38 -10.26 -2.02
N ALA A 53 0.11 -9.97 -1.74
CA ALA A 53 -0.47 -8.66 -2.06
C ALA A 53 0.28 -7.51 -1.37
N ARG A 54 0.75 -7.78 -0.15
CA ARG A 54 1.53 -6.87 0.67
C ARG A 54 2.97 -6.66 0.16
N LEU A 55 3.60 -7.70 -0.37
CA LEU A 55 4.90 -7.61 -1.06
C LEU A 55 4.80 -6.79 -2.34
N VAL A 56 3.75 -6.99 -3.14
CA VAL A 56 3.48 -6.17 -4.33
C VAL A 56 3.36 -4.70 -3.96
N GLY A 57 2.67 -4.37 -2.86
CA GLY A 57 2.61 -3.00 -2.34
C GLY A 57 4.00 -2.42 -1.97
N CYS A 58 4.88 -3.22 -1.37
CA CYS A 58 6.23 -2.77 -1.05
C CYS A 58 7.07 -2.51 -2.30
N VAL A 59 6.96 -3.39 -3.31
CA VAL A 59 7.62 -3.21 -4.61
C VAL A 59 7.11 -1.94 -5.29
N LEU A 60 5.79 -1.72 -5.32
CA LEU A 60 5.19 -0.51 -5.88
C LEU A 60 5.64 0.77 -5.15
N LEU A 61 5.79 0.73 -3.82
CA LEU A 61 6.35 1.85 -3.05
C LEU A 61 7.81 2.13 -3.42
N PHE A 62 8.61 1.08 -3.64
CA PHE A 62 10.00 1.26 -4.07
C PHE A 62 10.10 1.83 -5.48
N VAL A 63 9.26 1.34 -6.40
CA VAL A 63 9.13 1.90 -7.75
C VAL A 63 8.71 3.37 -7.68
N LEU A 64 7.72 3.71 -6.85
CA LEU A 64 7.28 5.08 -6.66
C LEU A 64 8.42 5.97 -6.14
N ALA A 65 9.17 5.51 -5.13
CA ALA A 65 10.31 6.24 -4.59
C ALA A 65 11.39 6.47 -5.66
N GLY A 66 11.68 5.45 -6.49
CA GLY A 66 12.59 5.57 -7.61
C GLY A 66 12.11 6.55 -8.68
N LEU A 67 10.82 6.53 -9.02
CA LEU A 67 10.23 7.48 -9.96
C LEU A 67 10.30 8.91 -9.43
N LEU A 68 10.02 9.13 -8.14
CA LEU A 68 10.15 10.44 -7.51
C LEU A 68 11.60 10.93 -7.50
N ALA A 69 12.56 10.06 -7.20
CA ALA A 69 13.98 10.40 -7.29
C ALA A 69 14.38 10.75 -8.74
N GLY A 70 13.84 10.03 -9.72
CA GLY A 70 14.10 10.31 -11.12
C GLY A 70 13.57 11.66 -11.60
N LEU A 71 12.53 12.26 -10.98
CA LEU A 71 12.13 13.64 -11.27
C LEU A 71 13.30 14.63 -11.11
N TYR A 72 14.19 14.36 -10.16
CA TYR A 72 15.39 15.16 -9.93
C TYR A 72 16.53 14.78 -10.87
N VAL A 73 16.81 13.48 -10.99
CA VAL A 73 17.93 13.01 -11.83
C VAL A 73 17.73 13.42 -13.29
N PHE A 74 16.49 13.41 -13.77
CA PHE A 74 16.16 13.84 -15.13
C PHE A 74 15.88 15.35 -15.25
N GLY A 75 16.00 16.13 -14.18
CA GLY A 75 15.79 17.59 -14.21
C GLY A 75 14.39 18.03 -14.66
N ILE A 76 13.38 17.15 -14.51
CA ILE A 76 12.03 17.41 -15.04
C ILE A 76 11.40 18.64 -14.38
N LEU A 77 11.63 18.83 -13.08
CA LEU A 77 11.12 20.00 -12.34
C LEU A 77 11.76 21.30 -12.84
N GLU A 78 13.07 21.31 -13.02
CA GLU A 78 13.84 22.48 -13.48
C GLU A 78 13.48 22.83 -14.94
N GLY A 79 13.35 21.81 -15.79
CA GLY A 79 12.91 21.98 -17.17
C GLY A 79 11.48 22.51 -17.28
N LEU A 80 10.56 22.07 -16.40
CA LEU A 80 9.20 22.59 -16.35
C LEU A 80 9.15 24.05 -15.89
N ASP A 81 9.92 24.42 -14.87
CA ASP A 81 9.99 25.82 -14.39
C ASP A 81 10.55 26.75 -15.47
N ALA A 82 11.62 26.31 -16.16
CA ALA A 82 12.18 27.04 -17.30
C ALA A 82 11.16 27.17 -18.43
N LEU A 83 10.43 26.10 -18.74
CA LEU A 83 9.41 26.10 -19.79
C LEU A 83 8.20 27.01 -19.45
N VAL A 84 7.80 27.07 -18.18
CA VAL A 84 6.71 27.96 -17.74
C VAL A 84 7.14 29.42 -17.84
N ALA A 85 8.38 29.74 -17.47
CA ALA A 85 8.93 31.08 -17.61
C ALA A 85 9.02 31.50 -19.09
N ASP A 86 9.60 30.64 -19.93
CA ASP A 86 9.78 30.90 -21.36
C ASP A 86 8.44 30.89 -22.12
N GLY A 87 7.50 30.05 -21.70
CA GLY A 87 6.15 29.98 -22.22
C GLY A 87 5.30 31.21 -21.91
N ALA A 88 5.51 31.87 -20.77
CA ALA A 88 4.85 33.14 -20.45
C ALA A 88 5.29 34.25 -21.41
N ASP A 89 6.60 34.32 -21.68
CA ASP A 89 7.20 35.29 -22.60
C ASP A 89 6.84 34.99 -24.07
N ALA A 90 6.83 33.71 -24.46
CA ALA A 90 6.43 33.27 -25.79
C ALA A 90 4.94 33.58 -26.07
N ARG A 91 4.06 33.37 -25.09
CA ARG A 91 2.63 33.63 -25.22
C ARG A 91 2.32 35.13 -25.30
N ALA A 92 3.07 35.96 -24.58
CA ALA A 92 3.01 37.42 -24.71
C ALA A 92 3.48 37.89 -26.10
N ALA A 93 4.43 37.17 -26.71
CA ALA A 93 4.96 37.45 -28.06
C ALA A 93 4.21 36.73 -29.20
N GLY A 94 3.15 35.96 -28.91
CA GLY A 94 2.42 35.18 -29.92
C GLY A 94 3.22 34.05 -30.59
N ARG A 95 4.31 33.57 -29.96
CA ARG A 95 5.14 32.47 -30.45
C ARG A 95 4.59 31.12 -29.97
N HIS A 96 4.68 30.11 -30.83
CA HIS A 96 4.40 28.72 -30.47
C HIS A 96 5.62 28.06 -29.82
N LEU A 97 5.37 26.99 -29.05
CA LEU A 97 6.43 26.14 -28.46
C LEU A 97 7.31 25.57 -29.58
N THR A 98 8.60 25.41 -29.30
CA THR A 98 9.53 24.73 -30.21
C THR A 98 9.31 23.21 -30.17
N GLU A 99 9.73 22.49 -31.22
CA GLU A 99 9.60 21.01 -31.27
C GLU A 99 10.32 20.34 -30.08
N GLU A 100 11.50 20.83 -29.68
CA GLU A 100 12.23 20.33 -28.52
C GLU A 100 11.46 20.51 -27.20
N GLN A 101 10.73 21.62 -27.06
CA GLN A 101 9.89 21.89 -25.90
C GLN A 101 8.67 20.97 -25.87
N GLU A 102 8.07 20.69 -27.03
CA GLU A 102 6.94 19.77 -27.14
C GLU A 102 7.33 18.33 -26.78
N ASP A 103 8.49 17.86 -27.25
CA ASP A 103 9.04 16.55 -26.92
C ASP A 103 9.32 16.42 -25.41
N PHE A 104 9.92 17.45 -24.81
CA PHE A 104 10.16 17.49 -23.36
C PHE A 104 8.85 17.42 -22.57
N VAL A 105 7.83 18.18 -22.98
CA VAL A 105 6.50 18.17 -22.35
C VAL A 105 5.85 16.79 -22.45
N SER A 106 5.91 16.16 -23.62
CA SER A 106 5.39 14.80 -23.83
C SER A 106 6.07 13.78 -22.91
N PHE A 107 7.40 13.83 -22.82
CA PHE A 107 8.17 13.01 -21.89
C PHE A 107 7.78 13.26 -20.43
N ALA A 108 7.69 14.52 -20.02
CA ALA A 108 7.31 14.90 -18.66
C ALA A 108 5.89 14.40 -18.31
N TYR A 109 4.93 14.53 -19.23
CA TYR A 109 3.58 14.00 -19.05
C TYR A 109 3.57 12.47 -18.93
N GLY A 110 4.32 11.77 -19.77
CA GLY A 110 4.45 10.32 -19.68
C GLY A 110 5.04 9.88 -18.34
N TYR A 111 6.07 10.59 -17.87
CA TYR A 111 6.75 10.31 -16.61
C TYR A 111 5.85 10.56 -15.38
N VAL A 112 5.18 11.71 -15.34
CA VAL A 112 4.20 12.03 -14.28
C VAL A 112 3.00 11.08 -14.35
N GLY A 113 2.56 10.71 -15.56
CA GLY A 113 1.53 9.69 -15.78
C GLY A 113 1.91 8.34 -15.18
N ALA A 114 3.17 7.91 -15.31
CA ALA A 114 3.66 6.69 -14.68
C ALA A 114 3.62 6.77 -13.14
N ILE A 115 4.01 7.91 -12.55
CA ILE A 115 3.87 8.15 -11.10
C ILE A 115 2.40 8.04 -10.66
N ALA A 116 1.50 8.71 -11.38
CA ALA A 116 0.07 8.68 -11.09
C ALA A 116 -0.51 7.26 -11.19
N LEU A 117 -0.08 6.48 -12.20
CA LEU A 117 -0.48 5.08 -12.37
C LEU A 117 -0.04 4.20 -11.20
N VAL A 118 1.20 4.37 -10.73
CA VAL A 118 1.73 3.62 -9.58
C VAL A 118 0.98 3.99 -8.31
N LEU A 119 0.71 5.28 -8.08
CA LEU A 119 -0.12 5.75 -6.97
C LEU A 119 -1.53 5.15 -7.01
N PHE A 120 -2.15 5.14 -8.19
CA PHE A 120 -3.46 4.54 -8.38
C PHE A 120 -3.46 3.03 -8.07
N ALA A 121 -2.43 2.30 -8.53
CA ALA A 121 -2.26 0.88 -8.23
C ALA A 121 -2.09 0.63 -6.71
N LEU A 122 -1.33 1.48 -6.01
CA LEU A 122 -1.20 1.43 -4.55
C LEU A 122 -2.54 1.65 -3.84
N MET A 123 -3.35 2.62 -4.30
CA MET A 123 -4.68 2.87 -3.75
C MET A 123 -5.61 1.67 -3.93
N ILE A 124 -5.66 1.08 -5.13
CA ILE A 124 -6.44 -0.14 -5.39
C ILE A 124 -5.97 -1.28 -4.49
N GLY A 125 -4.65 -1.49 -4.40
CA GLY A 125 -4.07 -2.54 -3.56
C GLY A 125 -4.46 -2.37 -2.07
N GLY A 126 -4.39 -1.15 -1.55
CA GLY A 126 -4.81 -0.83 -0.18
C GLY A 126 -6.31 -1.04 0.04
N PHE A 127 -7.14 -0.67 -0.93
CA PHE A 127 -8.58 -0.89 -0.88
C PHE A 127 -8.92 -2.38 -0.84
N ILE A 128 -8.27 -3.19 -1.69
CA ILE A 128 -8.47 -4.65 -1.72
C ILE A 128 -8.03 -5.29 -0.39
N ASP A 129 -6.88 -4.92 0.20
CA ASP A 129 -6.44 -5.46 1.50
C ASP A 129 -7.43 -5.08 2.62
N THR A 130 -7.97 -3.86 2.57
CA THR A 130 -8.97 -3.38 3.55
C THR A 130 -10.26 -4.19 3.45
N MET A 131 -10.76 -4.41 2.23
CA MET A 131 -11.95 -5.22 1.97
C MET A 131 -11.75 -6.69 2.39
N ALA A 132 -10.58 -7.27 2.09
CA ALA A 132 -10.23 -8.62 2.51
C ALA A 132 -10.20 -8.75 4.05
N THR A 133 -9.56 -7.79 4.72
CA THR A 133 -9.48 -7.73 6.20
C THR A 133 -10.87 -7.63 6.81
N ARG A 134 -11.73 -6.77 6.27
CA ARG A 134 -13.11 -6.62 6.75
C ARG A 134 -13.91 -7.91 6.57
N ARG A 135 -13.83 -8.53 5.38
CA ARG A 135 -14.57 -9.78 5.07
C ARG A 135 -14.13 -10.95 5.95
N TYR A 136 -12.85 -11.02 6.28
CA TYR A 136 -12.31 -12.02 7.19
C TYR A 136 -12.74 -11.75 8.65
N GLY A 137 -12.65 -10.50 9.10
CA GLY A 137 -13.06 -10.10 10.45
C GLY A 137 -14.53 -10.45 10.74
N MET A 138 -15.43 -10.25 9.77
CA MET A 138 -16.85 -10.63 9.92
C MET A 138 -17.05 -12.14 10.10
N ARG A 139 -16.35 -12.96 9.30
CA ARG A 139 -16.42 -14.42 9.40
C ARG A 139 -15.88 -14.93 10.73
N HIS A 140 -14.77 -14.36 11.19
CA HIS A 140 -14.15 -14.74 12.45
C HIS A 140 -15.03 -14.36 13.66
N ARG A 141 -15.64 -13.17 13.65
CA ARG A 141 -16.61 -12.76 14.68
C ARG A 141 -17.83 -13.68 14.75
N LYS A 142 -18.33 -14.14 13.59
CA LYS A 142 -19.44 -15.09 13.54
C LYS A 142 -19.05 -16.42 14.20
N ARG A 143 -17.89 -17.00 13.85
CA ARG A 143 -17.38 -18.24 14.46
C ARG A 143 -17.26 -18.13 15.98
N ILE A 144 -16.67 -17.05 16.50
CA ILE A 144 -16.53 -16.83 17.95
C ILE A 144 -17.91 -16.77 18.64
N ARG A 145 -18.90 -16.13 18.00
CA ARG A 145 -20.26 -16.05 18.55
C ARG A 145 -20.92 -17.43 18.58
N ASP A 146 -20.81 -18.18 17.49
CA ASP A 146 -21.39 -19.52 17.37
C ASP A 146 -20.76 -20.48 18.40
N ASP A 147 -19.42 -20.42 18.58
CA ASP A 147 -18.70 -21.20 19.60
C ASP A 147 -19.14 -20.84 21.02
N ARG A 148 -19.31 -19.54 21.32
CA ARG A 148 -19.82 -19.10 22.63
C ARG A 148 -21.24 -19.59 22.89
N GLN A 149 -22.11 -19.54 21.88
CA GLN A 149 -23.46 -20.07 21.99
C GLN A 149 -23.46 -21.57 22.22
N ALA A 150 -22.62 -22.32 21.51
CA ALA A 150 -22.46 -23.76 21.72
C ALA A 150 -21.92 -24.09 23.11
N MET A 151 -20.96 -23.29 23.63
CA MET A 151 -20.42 -23.46 24.99
C MET A 151 -21.49 -23.20 26.06
N LEU A 152 -22.27 -22.13 25.92
CA LEU A 152 -23.38 -21.82 26.82
C LEU A 152 -24.47 -22.89 26.78
N ALA A 153 -24.81 -23.40 25.59
CA ALA A 153 -25.78 -24.49 25.43
C ALA A 153 -25.34 -25.78 26.15
N ARG A 154 -24.03 -26.05 26.21
CA ARG A 154 -23.47 -27.19 26.97
C ARG A 154 -23.49 -26.97 28.48
N GLN A 155 -23.35 -25.73 28.96
CA GLN A 155 -23.32 -25.40 30.38
C GLN A 155 -24.71 -25.25 31.02
N LEU A 156 -25.71 -24.82 30.24
CA LEU A 156 -27.11 -24.70 30.68
C LEU A 156 -27.70 -25.94 31.38
N PRO A 157 -27.56 -27.17 30.86
CA PRO A 157 -28.09 -28.35 31.53
C PRO A 157 -27.37 -28.70 32.84
N LEU A 158 -26.07 -28.39 32.96
CA LEU A 158 -25.31 -28.59 34.20
C LEU A 158 -25.80 -27.64 35.30
N LEU A 159 -25.93 -26.35 34.97
CA LEU A 159 -26.45 -25.33 35.90
C LEU A 159 -27.90 -25.63 36.32
N ARG A 160 -28.73 -26.15 35.42
CA ARG A 160 -30.11 -26.55 35.76
C ARG A 160 -30.13 -27.74 36.72
N ARG A 161 -29.16 -28.68 36.61
CA ARG A 161 -29.05 -29.85 37.48
C ARG A 161 -28.54 -29.48 38.89
N GLU A 162 -27.57 -28.58 38.98
CA GLU A 162 -27.10 -28.02 40.26
C GLU A 162 -28.22 -27.30 41.02
N ARG A 163 -29.07 -26.55 40.30
CA ARG A 163 -30.20 -25.82 40.90
C ARG A 163 -31.29 -26.73 41.46
N HIS A 164 -31.54 -27.90 40.86
CA HIS A 164 -32.57 -28.84 41.32
C HIS A 164 -32.06 -29.89 42.32
N GLY A 165 -30.75 -29.98 42.56
CA GLY A 165 -30.14 -30.92 43.51
C GLY A 165 -29.89 -30.34 44.90
N GLN A 166 -30.29 -29.09 45.16
CA GLN A 166 -30.12 -28.40 46.44
C GLN A 166 -31.43 -28.22 47.24
N ASP A 167 -32.55 -28.75 46.73
CA ASP A 167 -33.84 -28.86 47.44
C ASP A 167 -34.02 -30.29 47.98
#